data_AF-A0A2V5PJJ9-F1
#
_entry.id   AF-A0A2V5PJJ9-F1
#
_cell.length_a   1.000
_cell.length_b   1.000
_cell.length_c   1.000
_cell.angle_alpha   90.00
_cell.angle_beta   90.00
_cell.angle_gamma   90.00
#
_symmetry.space_group_name_H-M   'P 1'
#
loop_
_entity.id
_entity.type
_entity.pdbx_description
1 polymer ?
#
loop_
_entity_poly.entity_id
_entity_poly.type
_entity_poly.pdbx_seq_one_letter_code
_entity_poly.pdbx_strand_id
1 'polypeptide(L)'
;MNKATPAKKFQFVGGELCLDFCNSVGGKRGVIAREHLHTYADFISWCHQAGLLDKRQARAMARKAARRKQAADTALRRALGLREAIYRIFLALAEEQEPQAADLTHLNSELAAALGRLRVAPRSGAPGFAWEWADGGSALDQPLGPIARSAAGLLTCGEAVEQVRQCRGDNCGWLFIDASKNHSRRWCDMRDCGNRAKIRRFRLKRRR
;
A
#
# COMPACT_ATOMS: atom_id res chain seq x y z
N MET A 1 27.90 -14.69 15.57
CA MET A 1 27.38 -14.87 14.19
C MET A 1 25.98 -14.26 14.10
N ASN A 2 25.87 -12.97 13.76
CA ASN A 2 24.57 -12.33 13.52
C ASN A 2 24.00 -12.87 12.21
N LYS A 3 22.96 -13.70 12.29
CA LYS A 3 22.16 -14.06 11.11
C LYS A 3 21.60 -12.77 10.54
N ALA A 4 22.14 -12.30 9.42
CA ALA A 4 21.60 -11.18 8.69
C ALA A 4 20.14 -11.50 8.35
N THR A 5 19.20 -10.77 8.96
CA THR A 5 17.79 -10.82 8.59
C THR A 5 17.72 -10.53 7.09
N PRO A 6 17.09 -11.39 6.27
CA PRO A 6 16.98 -11.12 4.83
C PRO A 6 16.35 -9.74 4.65
N ALA A 7 16.97 -8.91 3.80
CA ALA A 7 16.49 -7.56 3.55
C ALA A 7 15.03 -7.62 3.08
N LYS A 8 14.16 -6.86 3.75
CA LYS A 8 12.74 -6.75 3.36
C LYS A 8 12.66 -6.21 1.92
N LYS A 9 11.94 -6.92 1.03
CA LYS A 9 11.78 -6.56 -0.39
C LYS A 9 11.07 -5.21 -0.56
N PHE A 10 10.09 -4.95 0.31
CA PHE A 10 9.31 -3.71 0.32
C PHE A 10 9.61 -2.88 1.58
N GLN A 11 9.44 -1.56 1.48
CA GLN A 11 9.49 -0.67 2.64
C GLN A 11 8.07 -0.25 3.04
N PHE A 12 7.82 -0.20 4.35
CA PHE A 12 6.53 0.18 4.94
C PHE A 12 6.75 1.45 5.77
N VAL A 13 6.65 2.61 5.12
CA VAL A 13 6.98 3.92 5.70
C VAL A 13 5.84 4.93 5.56
N GLY A 14 4.73 4.51 4.93
CA GLY A 14 3.52 5.29 4.69
C GLY A 14 2.71 5.54 5.96
N GLY A 15 2.80 4.64 6.95
CA GLY A 15 2.09 4.77 8.23
C GLY A 15 0.67 4.22 8.21
N GLU A 16 0.18 3.81 7.04
CA GLU A 16 -1.11 3.14 6.85
C GLU A 16 -1.00 2.14 5.68
N LEU A 17 -1.75 1.04 5.73
CA LEU A 17 -1.65 -0.06 4.78
C LEU A 17 -1.87 0.38 3.33
N CYS A 18 -2.87 1.24 3.08
CA CYS A 18 -3.17 1.73 1.74
C CYS A 18 -2.03 2.59 1.15
N LEU A 19 -1.37 3.40 1.98
CA LEU A 19 -0.24 4.23 1.54
C LEU A 19 1.01 3.38 1.30
N ASP A 20 1.25 2.37 2.14
CA ASP A 20 2.32 1.42 1.91
C ASP A 20 2.11 0.58 0.65
N PHE A 21 0.86 0.27 0.32
CA PHE A 21 0.53 -0.38 -0.94
C PHE A 21 0.86 0.52 -2.14
N CYS A 22 0.51 1.81 -2.06
CA CYS A 22 0.92 2.80 -3.06
C CYS A 22 2.45 2.84 -3.18
N ASN A 23 3.17 2.83 -2.06
CA ASN A 23 4.62 2.91 -2.03
C ASN A 23 5.33 1.63 -2.52
N SER A 24 4.59 0.60 -2.96
CA SER A 24 5.15 -0.55 -3.68
C SER A 24 5.76 -0.18 -5.04
N VAL A 25 5.48 1.00 -5.59
CA VAL A 25 6.16 1.54 -6.78
C VAL A 25 7.30 2.45 -6.34
N GLY A 26 8.51 2.17 -6.80
CA GLY A 26 9.69 3.02 -6.57
C GLY A 26 9.68 4.28 -7.44
N GLY A 27 10.36 5.32 -7.00
CA GLY A 27 10.53 6.56 -7.78
C GLY A 27 9.27 7.44 -7.86
N LYS A 28 9.40 8.57 -8.55
CA LYS A 28 8.31 9.53 -8.79
C LYS A 28 7.49 9.12 -10.03
N ARG A 29 6.17 9.04 -9.87
CA ARG A 29 5.22 8.72 -10.96
C ARG A 29 5.37 9.73 -12.09
N GLY A 30 5.30 9.27 -13.34
CA GLY A 30 5.46 10.11 -14.53
C GLY A 30 6.88 10.60 -14.82
N VAL A 31 7.87 10.26 -13.96
CA VAL A 31 9.26 10.71 -14.14
C VAL A 31 10.23 9.51 -14.20
N ILE A 32 10.34 8.73 -13.12
CA ILE A 32 11.23 7.56 -13.05
C ILE A 32 10.61 6.40 -12.25
N ALA A 33 9.31 6.17 -12.45
CA ALA A 33 8.59 5.12 -11.74
C ALA A 33 9.17 3.72 -12.02
N ARG A 34 9.25 2.90 -10.97
CA ARG A 34 9.70 1.50 -11.05
C ARG A 34 8.62 0.62 -10.45
N GLU A 35 7.94 -0.15 -11.29
CA GLU A 35 7.01 -1.19 -10.84
C GLU A 35 7.78 -2.30 -10.12
N HIS A 36 7.21 -2.84 -9.05
CA HIS A 36 7.75 -4.00 -8.32
C HIS A 36 6.76 -5.16 -8.22
N LEU A 37 5.49 -4.95 -8.58
CA LEU A 37 4.41 -5.92 -8.60
C LEU A 37 4.11 -6.37 -10.05
N HIS A 38 5.07 -7.03 -10.68
CA HIS A 38 4.94 -7.49 -12.08
C HIS A 38 4.04 -8.73 -12.23
N THR A 39 3.95 -9.53 -11.17
CA THR A 39 3.19 -10.78 -11.17
C THR A 39 2.29 -10.89 -9.95
N TYR A 40 1.30 -11.77 -10.01
CA TYR A 40 0.46 -12.06 -8.85
C TYR A 40 1.29 -12.61 -7.66
N ALA A 41 2.40 -13.31 -7.94
CA ALA A 41 3.32 -13.77 -6.90
C ALA A 41 4.02 -12.60 -6.18
N ASP A 42 4.36 -11.52 -6.90
CA ASP A 42 4.89 -10.30 -6.28
C ASP A 42 3.85 -9.65 -5.37
N PHE A 43 2.60 -9.58 -5.82
CA PHE A 43 1.49 -9.06 -5.02
C PHE A 43 1.27 -9.86 -3.74
N ILE A 44 1.24 -11.20 -3.82
CA ILE A 44 1.13 -12.05 -2.63
C ILE A 44 2.35 -11.92 -1.71
N SER A 45 3.56 -11.77 -2.27
CA SER A 45 4.76 -11.48 -1.49
C SER A 45 4.63 -10.15 -0.74
N TRP A 46 4.07 -9.12 -1.36
CA TRP A 46 3.80 -7.84 -0.72
C TRP A 46 2.75 -8.00 0.40
N CYS A 47 1.62 -8.66 0.13
CA CYS A 47 0.56 -8.90 1.13
C CYS A 47 1.09 -9.67 2.34
N HIS A 48 1.96 -10.66 2.13
CA HIS A 48 2.60 -11.40 3.22
C HIS A 48 3.50 -10.49 4.06
N GLN A 49 4.35 -9.69 3.41
CA GLN A 49 5.26 -8.78 4.11
C GLN A 49 4.51 -7.66 4.85
N ALA A 50 3.34 -7.27 4.35
CA ALA A 50 2.43 -6.31 4.97
C ALA A 50 1.59 -6.89 6.12
N GLY A 51 1.68 -8.20 6.38
CA GLY A 51 0.90 -8.88 7.42
C GLY A 51 -0.56 -9.16 7.04
N LEU A 52 -0.97 -8.93 5.79
CA LEU A 52 -2.32 -9.24 5.30
C LEU A 52 -2.55 -10.75 5.14
N LEU A 53 -1.49 -11.49 4.85
CA LEU A 53 -1.53 -12.93 4.68
C LEU A 53 -0.44 -13.58 5.53
N ASP A 54 -0.81 -14.61 6.29
CA ASP A 54 0.17 -15.49 6.88
C ASP A 54 0.86 -16.35 5.80
N LYS A 55 1.92 -17.07 6.20
CA LYS A 55 2.70 -17.91 5.29
C LYS A 55 1.88 -19.05 4.66
N ARG A 56 0.87 -19.59 5.37
CA ARG A 56 0.00 -20.67 4.88
C ARG A 56 -0.98 -20.12 3.84
N GLN A 57 -1.62 -18.99 4.12
CA GLN A 57 -2.53 -18.29 3.23
C GLN A 57 -1.83 -17.86 1.93
N ALA A 58 -0.65 -17.24 2.03
CA ALA A 58 0.14 -16.84 0.86
C ALA A 58 0.49 -18.04 -0.04
N ARG A 59 0.91 -19.17 0.54
CA ARG A 59 1.20 -20.41 -0.21
C ARG A 59 -0.05 -21.00 -0.85
N ALA A 60 -1.19 -21.01 -0.14
CA ALA A 60 -2.46 -21.49 -0.69
C ALA A 60 -2.90 -20.63 -1.88
N MET A 61 -2.82 -19.30 -1.78
CA MET A 61 -3.14 -18.40 -2.88
C MET A 61 -2.20 -18.58 -4.08
N ALA A 62 -0.89 -18.73 -3.85
CA ALA A 62 0.07 -18.99 -4.93
C ALA A 62 -0.25 -20.28 -5.70
N ARG A 63 -0.61 -21.37 -5.00
CA ARG A 63 -1.02 -22.64 -5.64
C ARG A 63 -2.31 -22.48 -6.45
N LYS A 64 -3.29 -21.73 -5.93
CA LYS A 64 -4.54 -21.42 -6.65
C LYS A 64 -4.27 -20.59 -7.89
N ALA A 65 -3.43 -19.56 -7.78
CA ALA A 65 -3.04 -18.69 -8.88
C ALA A 65 -2.37 -19.48 -10.02
N ALA A 66 -1.49 -20.43 -9.68
CA ALA A 66 -0.85 -21.31 -10.68
C ALA A 66 -1.86 -22.13 -11.50
N ARG A 67 -2.99 -22.52 -10.90
CA ARG A 67 -4.07 -23.27 -11.58
C ARG A 67 -5.07 -22.38 -12.31
N ARG A 68 -5.14 -21.09 -11.97
CA ARG A 68 -6.14 -20.13 -12.45
C ARG A 68 -5.47 -18.84 -12.94
N LYS A 69 -4.54 -18.97 -13.90
CA LYS A 69 -3.70 -17.86 -14.38
C LYS A 69 -4.50 -16.63 -14.77
N GLN A 70 -5.55 -16.78 -15.59
CA GLN A 70 -6.38 -15.65 -16.02
C GLN A 70 -7.06 -14.90 -14.85
N ALA A 71 -7.49 -15.64 -13.82
CA ALA A 71 -8.07 -15.04 -12.63
C ALA A 71 -7.01 -14.32 -11.78
N ALA A 72 -5.80 -14.87 -11.70
CA ALA A 72 -4.66 -14.24 -11.02
C ALA A 72 -4.23 -12.94 -11.72
N ASP A 73 -4.16 -12.94 -13.05
CA ASP A 73 -3.82 -11.76 -13.85
C ASP A 73 -4.91 -10.68 -13.71
N THR A 74 -6.18 -11.08 -13.65
CA THR A 74 -7.30 -10.16 -13.39
C THR A 74 -7.24 -9.57 -11.99
N ALA A 75 -6.95 -10.39 -10.97
CA ALA A 75 -6.80 -9.92 -9.60
C ALA A 75 -5.60 -8.95 -9.46
N LEU A 76 -4.46 -9.24 -10.12
CA LEU A 76 -3.32 -8.32 -10.14
C LEU A 76 -3.69 -7.00 -10.83
N ARG A 77 -4.34 -7.03 -12.00
CA ARG A 77 -4.78 -5.80 -12.68
C ARG A 77 -5.70 -4.94 -11.82
N ARG A 78 -6.65 -5.56 -11.11
CA ARG A 78 -7.50 -4.86 -10.15
C ARG A 78 -6.71 -4.28 -8.97
N ALA A 79 -5.74 -5.03 -8.44
CA ALA A 79 -4.86 -4.55 -7.38
C ALA A 79 -4.06 -3.31 -7.82
N LEU A 80 -3.49 -3.34 -9.02
CA LEU A 80 -2.74 -2.21 -9.58
C LEU A 80 -3.68 -1.02 -9.87
N GLY A 81 -4.88 -1.26 -10.42
CA GLY A 81 -5.89 -0.22 -10.64
C GLY A 81 -6.29 0.48 -9.34
N LEU A 82 -6.60 -0.30 -8.31
CA LEU A 82 -6.89 0.20 -6.96
C LEU A 82 -5.72 0.98 -6.37
N ARG A 83 -4.49 0.47 -6.52
CA ARG A 83 -3.26 1.15 -6.05
C ARG A 83 -3.14 2.55 -6.65
N GLU A 84 -3.31 2.67 -7.96
CA GLU A 84 -3.16 3.95 -8.64
C GLU A 84 -4.31 4.91 -8.33
N ALA A 85 -5.54 4.40 -8.15
CA ALA A 85 -6.67 5.21 -7.69
C ALA A 85 -6.42 5.78 -6.28
N ILE A 86 -6.03 4.93 -5.33
CA ILE A 86 -5.68 5.35 -3.96
C ILE A 86 -4.55 6.39 -4.00
N TYR A 87 -3.50 6.14 -4.78
CA TYR A 87 -2.38 7.06 -4.91
C TYR A 87 -2.82 8.43 -5.41
N ARG A 88 -3.64 8.50 -6.47
CA ARG A 88 -4.14 9.76 -7.03
C ARG A 88 -5.05 10.51 -6.05
N ILE A 89 -5.92 9.79 -5.35
CA ILE A 89 -6.79 10.40 -4.31
C ILE A 89 -5.93 11.09 -3.26
N PHE A 90 -5.00 10.37 -2.63
CA PHE A 90 -4.19 10.94 -1.55
C PHE A 90 -3.15 11.95 -2.03
N LEU A 91 -2.70 11.85 -3.29
CA LEU A 91 -1.86 12.88 -3.89
C LEU A 91 -2.64 14.19 -4.07
N ALA A 92 -3.86 14.15 -4.62
CA ALA A 92 -4.71 15.33 -4.77
C ALA A 92 -4.96 15.99 -3.41
N LEU A 93 -5.31 15.21 -2.39
CA LEU A 93 -5.52 15.73 -1.03
C LEU A 93 -4.25 16.34 -0.43
N ALA A 94 -3.08 15.72 -0.62
CA ALA A 94 -1.80 16.26 -0.16
C ALA A 94 -1.37 17.54 -0.91
N GLU A 95 -1.95 17.79 -2.08
CA GLU A 95 -1.77 19.00 -2.90
C GLU A 95 -2.93 20.00 -2.73
N GLU A 96 -3.83 19.77 -1.76
CA GLU A 96 -5.01 20.60 -1.48
C GLU A 96 -5.97 20.71 -2.68
N GLN A 97 -6.08 19.63 -3.44
CA GLN A 97 -6.96 19.48 -4.61
C GLN A 97 -8.05 18.44 -4.37
N GLU A 98 -9.17 18.59 -5.08
CA GLU A 98 -10.24 17.60 -5.07
C GLU A 98 -9.84 16.32 -5.83
N PRO A 99 -10.02 15.13 -5.24
CA PRO A 99 -9.83 13.86 -5.95
C PRO A 99 -10.77 13.72 -7.14
N GLN A 100 -10.29 13.07 -8.22
CA GLN A 100 -11.13 12.78 -9.37
C GLN A 100 -12.26 11.79 -9.00
N ALA A 101 -13.48 12.08 -9.44
CA ALA A 101 -14.65 11.24 -9.19
C ALA A 101 -14.47 9.79 -9.67
N ALA A 102 -13.72 9.58 -10.76
CA ALA A 102 -13.41 8.26 -11.29
C ALA A 102 -12.56 7.41 -10.33
N ASP A 103 -11.60 8.03 -9.62
CA ASP A 103 -10.76 7.32 -8.65
C ASP A 103 -11.57 6.93 -7.41
N LEU A 104 -12.42 7.84 -6.91
CA LEU A 104 -13.36 7.54 -5.82
C LEU A 104 -14.34 6.42 -6.21
N THR A 105 -14.85 6.45 -7.44
CA THR A 105 -15.73 5.38 -7.97
C THR A 105 -15.00 4.03 -7.99
N HIS A 106 -13.73 4.02 -8.39
CA HIS A 106 -12.93 2.79 -8.43
C HIS A 106 -12.69 2.23 -7.02
N LEU A 107 -12.31 3.08 -6.06
CA LEU A 107 -12.16 2.69 -4.65
C LEU A 107 -13.47 2.14 -4.08
N ASN A 108 -14.58 2.85 -4.29
CA ASN A 108 -15.89 2.45 -3.79
C ASN A 108 -16.36 1.12 -4.40
N SER A 109 -16.06 0.85 -5.68
CA SER A 109 -16.39 -0.41 -6.33
C SER A 109 -15.64 -1.59 -5.69
N GLU A 110 -14.35 -1.43 -5.41
CA GLU A 110 -13.53 -2.44 -4.73
C GLU A 110 -13.97 -2.65 -3.27
N LEU A 111 -14.32 -1.56 -2.57
CA LEU A 111 -14.84 -1.60 -1.22
C LEU A 111 -16.17 -2.37 -1.15
N ALA A 112 -17.12 -2.05 -2.03
CA ALA A 112 -18.43 -2.71 -2.09
C ALA A 112 -18.28 -4.21 -2.40
N ALA A 113 -17.44 -4.57 -3.38
CA ALA A 113 -17.17 -5.97 -3.73
C ALA A 113 -16.53 -6.76 -2.58
N ALA A 114 -15.73 -6.10 -1.73
CA ALA A 114 -15.15 -6.72 -0.54
C ALA A 114 -16.18 -6.87 0.58
N LEU A 115 -16.88 -5.78 0.94
CA LEU A 115 -17.86 -5.78 2.04
C LEU A 115 -19.02 -6.74 1.79
N GLY A 116 -19.49 -6.86 0.53
CA GLY A 116 -20.55 -7.80 0.17
C GLY A 116 -20.17 -9.29 0.33
N ARG A 117 -18.89 -9.60 0.56
CA ARG A 117 -18.38 -10.97 0.76
C ARG A 117 -17.87 -11.23 2.18
N LEU A 118 -17.93 -10.24 3.06
CA LEU A 118 -17.45 -10.35 4.44
C LEU A 118 -18.60 -10.68 5.39
N ARG A 119 -18.33 -11.53 6.37
CA ARG A 119 -19.21 -11.83 7.50
C ARG A 119 -18.44 -11.82 8.81
N VAL A 120 -19.15 -11.69 9.91
CA VAL A 120 -18.60 -11.89 11.25
C VAL A 120 -18.75 -13.37 11.62
N ALA A 121 -17.65 -14.01 12.02
CA ALA A 121 -17.64 -15.41 12.43
C ALA A 121 -16.83 -15.59 13.74
N PRO A 122 -17.09 -16.65 14.52
CA PRO A 122 -16.27 -16.98 15.69
C PRO A 122 -14.80 -17.16 15.32
N ARG A 123 -13.89 -16.65 16.14
CA ARG A 123 -12.46 -16.81 15.92
C ARG A 123 -12.05 -18.27 16.17
N SER A 124 -11.32 -18.88 15.24
CA SER A 124 -10.82 -20.24 15.41
C SER A 124 -9.70 -20.27 16.46
N GLY A 125 -9.86 -21.09 17.49
CA GLY A 125 -8.82 -21.33 18.51
C GLY A 125 -8.64 -20.22 19.56
N ALA A 126 -9.53 -19.23 19.64
CA ALA A 126 -9.53 -18.20 20.67
C ALA A 126 -10.93 -17.62 20.89
N PRO A 127 -11.25 -17.10 22.09
CA PRO A 127 -12.51 -16.40 22.31
C PRO A 127 -12.62 -15.13 21.43
N GLY A 128 -13.84 -14.79 21.06
CA GLY A 128 -14.17 -13.58 20.29
C GLY A 128 -14.54 -13.83 18.83
N PHE A 129 -14.71 -12.74 18.08
CA PHE A 129 -15.15 -12.75 16.69
C PHE A 129 -14.06 -12.22 15.74
N ALA A 130 -14.17 -12.58 14.47
CA ALA A 130 -13.30 -12.11 13.41
C ALA A 130 -14.09 -11.89 12.11
N TRP A 131 -13.54 -11.06 11.23
CA TRP A 131 -13.98 -10.98 9.85
C TRP A 131 -13.58 -12.26 9.11
N GLU A 132 -14.54 -12.86 8.42
CA GLU A 132 -14.34 -14.03 7.58
C GLU A 132 -14.91 -13.75 6.18
N TRP A 133 -14.27 -14.32 5.15
CA TRP A 133 -14.82 -14.32 3.80
C TRP A 133 -15.89 -15.39 3.67
N ALA A 134 -17.08 -15.02 3.22
CA ALA A 134 -18.22 -15.94 3.05
C ALA A 134 -17.92 -17.10 2.08
N ASP A 135 -17.00 -16.90 1.13
CA ASP A 135 -16.52 -17.89 0.16
C ASP A 135 -15.36 -18.78 0.68
N GLY A 136 -15.10 -18.73 2.00
CA GLY A 136 -14.04 -19.50 2.66
C GLY A 136 -12.62 -19.06 2.32
N GLY A 137 -12.42 -17.82 1.86
CA GLY A 137 -11.06 -17.34 1.57
C GLY A 137 -10.54 -17.82 0.21
N SER A 138 -11.44 -18.11 -0.74
CA SER A 138 -11.08 -18.79 -1.98
C SER A 138 -10.73 -17.88 -3.15
N ALA A 139 -11.20 -16.64 -3.16
CA ALA A 139 -10.98 -15.70 -4.26
C ALA A 139 -9.60 -15.03 -4.22
N LEU A 140 -9.01 -14.84 -5.40
CA LEU A 140 -7.65 -14.28 -5.55
C LEU A 140 -7.61 -12.76 -5.33
N ASP A 141 -8.76 -12.09 -5.30
CA ASP A 141 -8.89 -10.64 -5.10
C ASP A 141 -9.15 -10.25 -3.64
N GLN A 142 -9.20 -11.21 -2.71
CA GLN A 142 -9.48 -10.93 -1.30
C GLN A 142 -8.55 -9.92 -0.64
N PRO A 143 -7.23 -9.90 -0.93
CA PRO A 143 -6.35 -8.90 -0.33
C PRO A 143 -6.72 -7.44 -0.68
N LEU A 144 -7.50 -7.20 -1.75
CA LEU A 144 -7.96 -5.85 -2.11
C LEU A 144 -8.92 -5.29 -1.05
N GLY A 145 -9.70 -6.13 -0.36
CA GLY A 145 -10.67 -5.67 0.62
C GLY A 145 -10.07 -4.96 1.83
N PRO A 146 -9.11 -5.56 2.55
CA PRO A 146 -8.39 -4.88 3.63
C PRO A 146 -7.69 -3.60 3.17
N ILE A 147 -7.11 -3.57 1.95
CA ILE A 147 -6.45 -2.39 1.38
C ILE A 147 -7.48 -1.27 1.12
N ALA A 148 -8.60 -1.59 0.47
CA ALA A 148 -9.67 -0.65 0.19
C ALA A 148 -10.30 -0.10 1.48
N ARG A 149 -10.52 -0.96 2.49
CA ARG A 149 -11.00 -0.54 3.82
C ARG A 149 -10.02 0.36 4.54
N SER A 150 -8.72 0.09 4.44
CA SER A 150 -7.67 0.98 4.99
C SER A 150 -7.71 2.36 4.32
N ALA A 151 -7.85 2.42 2.99
CA ALA A 151 -7.98 3.68 2.27
C ALA A 151 -9.25 4.45 2.67
N ALA A 152 -10.40 3.76 2.72
CA ALA A 152 -11.66 4.35 3.15
C ALA A 152 -11.60 4.85 4.59
N GLY A 153 -11.04 4.05 5.50
CA GLY A 153 -10.85 4.43 6.90
C GLY A 153 -10.01 5.70 7.05
N LEU A 154 -8.88 5.77 6.33
CA LEU A 154 -8.03 6.97 6.30
C LEU A 154 -8.77 8.18 5.72
N LEU A 155 -9.52 8.03 4.62
CA LEU A 155 -10.32 9.12 4.03
C LEU A 155 -11.41 9.65 4.97
N THR A 156 -12.03 8.77 5.75
CA THR A 156 -13.09 9.14 6.70
C THR A 156 -12.55 9.66 8.04
N CYS A 157 -11.24 9.61 8.25
CA CYS A 157 -10.60 10.10 9.47
C CYS A 157 -10.02 11.50 9.23
N GLY A 158 -10.77 12.54 9.62
CA GLY A 158 -10.46 13.94 9.31
C GLY A 158 -9.05 14.40 9.68
N GLU A 159 -8.57 14.06 10.88
CA GLU A 159 -7.22 14.47 11.30
C GLU A 159 -6.12 13.72 10.53
N ALA A 160 -6.30 12.41 10.29
CA ALA A 160 -5.27 11.59 9.66
C ALA A 160 -5.13 11.88 8.16
N VAL A 161 -6.22 12.18 7.47
CA VAL A 161 -6.19 12.54 6.04
C VAL A 161 -5.44 13.85 5.81
N GLU A 162 -5.64 14.84 6.69
CA GLU A 162 -4.93 16.13 6.64
C GLU A 162 -3.43 16.01 6.90
N GLN A 163 -2.97 14.91 7.50
CA GLN A 163 -1.57 14.64 7.77
C GLN A 163 -0.86 13.90 6.62
N VAL A 164 -1.57 13.53 5.55
CA VAL A 164 -0.95 12.86 4.40
C VAL A 164 -0.08 13.83 3.61
N ARG A 165 1.15 13.44 3.32
CA ARG A 165 2.15 14.25 2.60
C ARG A 165 2.83 13.43 1.51
N GLN A 166 3.20 14.09 0.41
CA GLN A 166 4.15 13.54 -0.56
C GLN A 166 5.60 13.82 -0.11
N CYS A 167 6.47 12.82 -0.30
CA CYS A 167 7.89 12.93 -0.04
C CYS A 167 8.55 14.03 -0.89
N ARG A 168 9.28 14.94 -0.24
CA ARG A 168 10.07 16.00 -0.91
C ARG A 168 11.46 15.55 -1.36
N GLY A 169 11.68 14.23 -1.46
CA GLY A 169 12.94 13.68 -1.94
C GLY A 169 13.04 13.80 -3.47
N ASP A 170 14.25 14.07 -3.98
CA ASP A 170 14.49 14.09 -5.42
C ASP A 170 14.05 12.75 -6.03
N ASN A 171 13.16 12.82 -7.02
CA ASN A 171 12.58 11.68 -7.71
C ASN A 171 11.89 10.64 -6.81
N CYS A 172 11.40 11.02 -5.63
CA CYS A 172 10.54 10.18 -4.80
C CYS A 172 9.09 10.67 -4.93
N GLY A 173 8.15 9.75 -5.18
CA GLY A 173 6.72 10.06 -5.21
C GLY A 173 5.94 9.42 -4.06
N TRP A 174 6.60 8.92 -3.03
CA TRP A 174 5.92 8.18 -1.95
C TRP A 174 5.06 9.08 -1.08
N LEU A 175 3.94 8.54 -0.60
CA LEU A 175 3.01 9.19 0.31
C LEU A 175 3.20 8.64 1.73
N PHE A 176 3.02 9.48 2.75
CA PHE A 176 3.10 9.06 4.14
C PHE A 176 2.24 9.95 5.05
N ILE A 177 1.87 9.42 6.22
CA ILE A 177 1.26 10.21 7.31
C ILE A 177 2.37 10.89 8.11
N ASP A 178 2.27 12.22 8.25
CA ASP A 178 3.15 13.00 9.10
C ASP A 178 2.69 13.01 10.56
N ALA A 179 2.99 11.91 11.25
CA ALA A 179 2.77 11.76 12.69
C ALA A 179 3.85 12.47 13.56
N SER A 180 4.65 13.39 13.01
CA SER A 180 5.62 14.14 13.82
C SER A 180 4.90 15.18 14.67
N LYS A 181 5.41 15.44 15.88
CA LYS A 181 4.80 16.36 16.86
C LYS A 181 4.45 17.75 16.29
N ASN A 182 5.21 18.23 15.31
CA ASN A 182 5.04 19.55 14.69
C ASN A 182 4.63 19.47 13.20
N HIS A 183 4.18 18.29 12.72
CA HIS A 183 3.85 18.04 11.30
C HIS A 183 4.90 18.61 10.31
N SER A 184 6.17 18.33 10.62
CA SER A 184 7.33 18.89 9.92
C SER A 184 8.13 17.85 9.14
N ARG A 185 7.63 16.61 9.02
CA ARG A 185 8.32 15.55 8.30
C ARG A 185 8.23 15.83 6.80
N ARG A 186 9.40 16.00 6.17
CA ARG A 186 9.52 16.32 4.74
C ARG A 186 9.80 15.11 3.86
N TRP A 187 10.20 13.99 4.44
CA TRP A 187 10.66 12.82 3.71
C TRP A 187 9.98 11.54 4.21
N CYS A 188 9.68 10.64 3.28
CA CYS A 188 9.12 9.32 3.59
C CYS A 188 10.07 8.50 4.47
N ASP A 189 11.38 8.69 4.37
CA ASP A 189 12.32 8.08 5.29
C ASP A 189 13.57 8.97 5.42
N MET A 190 14.01 9.17 6.67
CA MET A 190 15.15 10.03 6.97
C MET A 190 16.48 9.41 6.55
N ARG A 191 16.60 8.07 6.63
CA ARG A 191 17.81 7.32 6.28
C ARG A 191 17.99 7.21 4.77
N ASP A 192 16.89 7.21 4.01
CA ASP A 192 16.92 7.15 2.55
C ASP A 192 16.80 8.55 1.91
N CYS A 193 15.58 9.10 1.83
CA CYS A 193 15.33 10.37 1.15
C CYS A 193 16.00 11.55 1.86
N GLY A 194 15.96 11.57 3.20
CA GLY A 194 16.59 12.63 4.00
C GLY A 194 18.11 12.67 3.85
N ASN A 195 18.78 11.52 3.87
CA ASN A 195 20.23 11.44 3.66
C ASN A 195 20.64 11.81 2.23
N ARG A 196 19.89 11.38 1.20
CA ARG A 196 20.14 11.81 -0.18
C ARG A 196 20.08 13.33 -0.33
N ALA A 197 19.09 13.98 0.27
CA ALA A 197 18.97 15.43 0.28
C ALA A 197 20.15 16.12 1.00
N LYS A 198 20.59 15.60 2.14
CA LYS A 198 21.78 16.10 2.87
C LYS A 198 23.06 16.00 2.03
N ILE A 199 23.30 14.83 1.41
CA ILE A 199 24.48 14.60 0.57
C ILE A 199 24.49 15.56 -0.63
N ARG A 200 23.35 15.77 -1.29
CA ARG A 200 23.22 16.72 -2.39
C ARG A 200 23.56 18.14 -1.94
N ARG A 201 23.01 18.61 -0.82
CA ARG A 201 23.29 19.95 -0.27
C ARG A 201 24.78 20.12 0.04
N PHE A 202 25.42 19.11 0.61
CA PHE A 202 26.87 19.13 0.88
C PHE A 202 27.69 19.24 -0.41
N ARG A 203 27.36 18.45 -1.45
CA ARG A 203 28.03 18.50 -2.76
C ARG A 203 27.88 19.86 -3.45
N LEU A 204 26.70 20.48 -3.38
CA LEU A 204 26.46 21.83 -3.95
C LEU A 204 27.26 22.91 -3.23
N LYS A 205 27.44 22.80 -1.91
CA LYS A 205 28.27 23.73 -1.13
C LYS A 205 29.76 23.62 -1.44
N ARG A 206 30.28 22.41 -1.74
CA ARG A 206 31.70 22.18 -2.08
C ARG A 206 32.08 22.58 -3.51
N ARG A 207 31.10 22.86 -4.36
CA ARG A 207 31.31 23.34 -5.75
C ARG A 207 31.21 24.86 -5.87
N ARG A 208 30.95 25.55 -4.76
CA ARG A 208 31.03 27.00 -4.60
C ARG A 208 32.32 27.32 -3.86
#